data_AF-A0A7W8K8F3-F1
#
_entry.id   AF-A0A7W8K8F3-F1
#
_cell.length_a   1.000
_cell.length_b   1.000
_cell.length_c   1.000
_cell.angle_alpha   90.00
_cell.angle_beta   90.00
_cell.angle_gamma   90.00
#
_symmetry.space_group_name_H-M   'P 1'
#
loop_
_entity.id
_entity.type
_entity.pdbx_description
1 polymer ?
#
loop_
_entity_poly.entity_id
_entity_poly.type
_entity_poly.pdbx_seq_one_letter_code
_entity_poly.pdbx_strand_id
1 'polypeptide(L)'
;MLSLKVAASWPLSSRLVCAGLLGALMAVVVYVAWLGRLAETLQAAQAEEARLRVAHQLAQVKAGRLPALRAGQRQAAATLARLEQQLPRQQEMADLLSSINQAGLARGLHFALFKPGPAIPATLPSHYVALPIAVQLRGGYHAIGAFTADLARLPRIVTVHELALVAGNDGVLTLDAVLHAYRLPDATELAAQAKLLPVKTQSMPVPHVVAPALDYDAADLPDPFGAAVQAVAATQNAVAAPDLKRPREALESVALSEMTMVGSVRHEGRLSALLQAGGRVHVVVVGQHLGHDHGLVTEISEQGLRYREVLQEANGAWRERRGGIEVQAGKVIKPIIAEAQP
;
A
#
# COMPACT_ATOMS: atom_id res chain seq x y z
N MET A 1 13.35 92.28 12.49
CA MET A 1 14.36 93.05 13.24
C MET A 1 13.66 94.13 14.05
N LEU A 2 13.14 93.78 15.23
CA LEU A 2 12.51 94.73 16.15
C LEU A 2 13.59 95.28 17.07
N SER A 3 13.98 96.53 16.81
CA SER A 3 15.09 97.19 17.49
C SER A 3 14.74 97.44 18.96
N LEU A 4 15.40 96.71 19.87
CA LEU A 4 15.40 96.92 21.33
C LEU A 4 15.80 98.34 21.76
N LYS A 5 16.21 99.21 20.82
CA LYS A 5 16.62 100.60 21.04
C LYS A 5 15.45 101.59 21.08
N VAL A 6 14.30 101.31 20.46
CA VAL A 6 13.13 102.23 20.43
C VAL A 6 12.12 101.95 21.56
N ALA A 7 12.19 100.76 22.16
CA ALA A 7 11.39 100.45 23.36
C ALA A 7 11.85 101.26 24.61
N ALA A 8 13.05 101.85 24.57
CA ALA A 8 13.66 102.56 25.70
C ALA A 8 13.41 104.08 25.71
N SER A 9 12.59 104.66 24.81
CA SER A 9 12.26 106.10 24.79
C SER A 9 10.78 106.46 25.06
N TRP A 10 9.92 105.50 25.41
CA TRP A 10 8.51 105.79 25.77
C TRP A 10 8.33 106.45 27.16
N PRO A 11 7.31 107.31 27.36
CA PRO A 11 6.98 107.89 28.67
C PRO A 11 6.70 106.78 29.71
N LEU A 12 7.13 106.99 30.95
CA LEU A 12 7.20 105.96 32.00
C LEU A 12 5.87 105.20 32.20
N SER A 13 4.74 105.90 32.15
CA SER A 13 3.40 105.35 32.38
C SER A 13 3.02 104.26 31.37
N SER A 14 3.40 104.42 30.10
CA SER A 14 3.04 103.47 29.03
C SER A 14 3.85 102.16 29.14
N ARG A 15 5.09 102.21 29.64
CA ARG A 15 5.92 101.00 29.87
C ARG A 15 5.38 100.16 31.02
N LEU A 16 4.95 100.81 32.10
CA LEU A 16 4.38 100.11 33.26
C LEU A 16 3.07 99.40 32.90
N VAL A 17 2.22 100.06 32.10
CA VAL A 17 0.97 99.45 31.61
C VAL A 17 1.26 98.26 30.69
N CYS A 18 2.16 98.41 29.71
CA CYS A 18 2.52 97.29 28.82
C CYS A 18 3.20 96.15 29.59
N ALA A 19 4.10 96.43 30.54
CA ALA A 19 4.75 95.42 31.36
C ALA A 19 3.74 94.68 32.27
N GLY A 20 2.76 95.40 32.83
CA GLY A 20 1.69 94.80 33.63
C GLY A 20 0.78 93.91 32.79
N LEU A 21 0.39 94.34 31.59
CA LEU A 21 -0.44 93.56 30.66
C LEU A 21 0.29 92.30 30.20
N LEU A 22 1.58 92.41 29.87
CA LEU A 22 2.41 91.29 29.43
C LEU A 22 2.65 90.31 30.59
N GLY A 23 2.86 90.81 31.81
CA GLY A 23 2.93 90.00 33.02
C GLY A 23 1.63 89.27 33.36
N ALA A 24 0.49 89.95 33.23
CA ALA A 24 -0.83 89.35 33.43
C ALA A 24 -1.12 88.26 32.38
N LEU A 25 -0.79 88.52 31.11
CA LEU A 25 -0.91 87.52 30.04
C LEU A 25 -0.03 86.30 30.31
N MET A 26 1.21 86.50 30.74
CA MET A 26 2.13 85.41 31.08
C MET A 26 1.64 84.61 32.29
N ALA A 27 1.10 85.27 33.32
CA ALA A 27 0.49 84.60 34.47
C ALA A 27 -0.74 83.78 34.08
N VAL A 28 -1.60 84.27 33.18
CA VAL A 28 -2.75 83.52 32.64
C VAL A 28 -2.26 82.31 31.84
N VAL A 29 -1.23 82.45 31.00
CA VAL A 29 -0.66 81.32 30.25
C VAL A 29 -0.09 80.26 31.20
N VAL A 30 0.66 80.66 32.23
CA VAL A 30 1.18 79.74 33.26
C VAL A 30 0.04 79.07 34.02
N TYR A 31 -1.01 79.81 34.38
CA TYR A 31 -2.17 79.26 35.08
C TYR A 31 -2.95 78.25 34.22
N VAL A 32 -3.17 78.56 32.94
CA VAL A 32 -3.83 77.64 31.98
C VAL A 32 -2.95 76.41 31.72
N ALA A 33 -1.64 76.58 31.59
CA ALA A 33 -0.71 75.45 31.46
C ALA A 33 -0.69 74.57 32.72
N TRP A 34 -0.77 75.17 33.91
CA TRP A 34 -0.88 74.44 35.17
C TRP A 34 -2.21 73.70 35.32
N LEU A 35 -3.34 74.33 34.93
CA LEU A 35 -4.65 73.67 34.88
C LEU A 35 -4.68 72.52 33.87
N GLY A 36 -4.07 72.73 32.68
CA GLY A 36 -3.94 71.69 31.66
C GLY A 36 -3.19 70.48 32.18
N ARG A 37 -2.07 70.70 32.89
CA ARG A 37 -1.29 69.62 33.51
C ARG A 37 -2.08 68.85 34.57
N LEU A 38 -2.90 69.53 35.39
CA LEU A 38 -3.78 68.88 36.36
C LEU A 38 -4.87 68.04 35.68
N ALA A 39 -5.48 68.57 34.62
CA ALA A 39 -6.48 67.85 33.82
C ALA A 39 -5.90 66.59 33.16
N GLU A 40 -4.68 66.66 32.61
CA GLU A 40 -3.98 65.51 32.02
C GLU A 40 -3.69 64.41 33.07
N THR A 41 -3.24 64.78 34.28
CA THR A 41 -3.01 63.79 35.35
C THR A 41 -4.30 63.10 35.81
N LEU A 42 -5.40 63.85 35.87
CA LEU A 42 -6.71 63.32 36.24
C LEU A 42 -7.26 62.39 35.15
N GLN A 43 -7.09 62.74 33.87
CA GLN A 43 -7.45 61.88 32.75
C GLN A 43 -6.63 60.59 32.71
N ALA A 44 -5.32 60.67 32.96
CA ALA A 44 -4.45 59.49 33.03
C ALA A 44 -4.87 58.54 34.17
N ALA A 45 -5.14 59.07 35.36
CA ALA A 45 -5.61 58.30 36.50
C ALA A 45 -6.98 57.65 36.24
N GLN A 46 -7.93 58.37 35.62
CA GLN A 46 -9.23 57.84 35.24
C GLN A 46 -9.14 56.73 34.19
N ALA A 47 -8.24 56.88 33.20
CA ALA A 47 -8.02 55.86 32.17
C ALA A 47 -7.40 54.59 32.75
N GLU A 48 -6.48 54.73 33.71
CA GLU A 48 -5.87 53.61 34.42
C GLU A 48 -6.90 52.87 35.27
N GLU A 49 -7.72 53.60 36.02
CA GLU A 49 -8.80 53.02 36.82
C GLU A 49 -9.81 52.25 35.95
N ALA A 50 -10.22 52.82 34.82
CA ALA A 50 -11.12 52.16 33.88
C ALA A 50 -10.52 50.84 33.35
N ARG A 51 -9.23 50.82 33.01
CA ARG A 51 -8.53 49.60 32.56
C ARG A 51 -8.44 48.55 33.66
N LEU A 52 -8.08 48.96 34.88
CA LEU A 52 -7.99 48.08 36.04
C LEU A 52 -9.35 47.45 36.38
N ARG A 53 -10.43 48.24 36.33
CA ARG A 53 -11.79 47.71 36.55
C ARG A 53 -12.17 46.64 35.52
N VAL A 54 -11.89 46.87 34.23
CA VAL A 54 -12.15 45.88 33.16
C VAL A 54 -11.28 44.63 33.34
N ALA A 55 -10.00 44.78 33.68
CA ALA A 55 -9.11 43.67 33.96
C ALA A 55 -9.59 42.82 35.15
N HIS A 56 -10.03 43.48 36.23
CA HIS A 56 -10.60 42.81 37.39
C HIS A 56 -11.89 42.06 37.07
N GLN A 57 -12.82 42.67 36.32
CA GLN A 57 -14.05 42.00 35.87
C GLN A 57 -13.72 40.76 35.04
N LEU A 58 -12.77 40.87 34.12
CA LEU A 58 -12.36 39.75 33.27
C LEU A 58 -11.66 38.65 34.08
N ALA A 59 -10.84 39.00 35.05
CA ALA A 59 -10.21 38.07 35.98
C ALA A 59 -11.26 37.37 36.87
N GLN A 60 -12.28 38.08 37.35
CA GLN A 60 -13.37 37.51 38.14
C GLN A 60 -14.23 36.54 37.32
N VAL A 61 -14.57 36.88 36.08
CA VAL A 61 -15.31 35.96 35.17
C VAL A 61 -14.48 34.70 34.88
N LYS A 62 -13.17 34.84 34.68
CA LYS A 62 -12.27 33.69 34.51
C LYS A 62 -12.20 32.84 35.78
N ALA A 63 -12.06 33.47 36.95
CA ALA A 63 -12.01 32.78 38.24
C ALA A 63 -13.32 32.04 38.55
N GLY A 64 -14.47 32.64 38.25
CA GLY A 64 -15.79 32.00 38.41
C GLY A 64 -16.00 30.79 37.52
N ARG A 65 -15.35 30.72 36.34
CA ARG A 65 -15.40 29.56 35.44
C ARG A 65 -14.42 28.44 35.82
N LEU A 66 -13.39 28.72 36.64
CA LEU A 66 -12.43 27.71 37.10
C LEU A 66 -13.07 26.49 37.78
N PRO A 67 -14.02 26.63 38.74
CA PRO A 67 -14.63 25.46 39.37
C PRO A 67 -15.40 24.60 38.36
N ALA A 68 -16.13 25.21 37.42
CA ALA A 68 -16.87 24.49 36.38
C ALA A 68 -15.92 23.76 35.41
N LEU A 69 -14.83 24.40 34.99
CA LEU A 69 -13.82 23.76 34.14
C LEU A 69 -13.11 22.62 34.86
N ARG A 70 -12.76 22.78 36.14
CA ARG A 70 -12.16 21.72 36.96
C ARG A 70 -13.14 20.57 37.20
N ALA A 71 -14.43 20.86 37.40
CA ALA A 71 -15.46 19.83 37.52
C ALA A 71 -15.60 19.05 36.21
N GLY A 72 -15.63 19.73 35.06
CA GLY A 72 -15.64 19.11 33.74
C GLY A 72 -14.41 18.24 33.49
N GLN A 73 -13.21 18.69 33.87
CA GLN A 73 -11.99 17.87 33.77
C GLN A 73 -12.05 16.60 34.64
N ARG A 74 -12.56 16.70 35.87
CA ARG A 74 -12.72 15.53 36.74
C ARG A 74 -13.74 14.54 36.20
N GLN A 75 -14.86 15.03 35.66
CA GLN A 75 -15.88 14.19 35.03
C GLN A 75 -15.34 13.52 33.76
N ALA A 76 -14.61 14.25 32.92
CA ALA A 76 -13.96 13.70 31.74
C ALA A 76 -12.92 12.63 32.13
N ALA A 77 -12.08 12.88 33.13
CA ALA A 77 -11.10 11.91 33.62
C ALA A 77 -11.76 10.65 34.21
N ALA A 78 -12.85 10.80 34.96
CA ALA A 78 -13.60 9.66 35.51
C ALA A 78 -14.30 8.84 34.40
N THR A 79 -14.81 9.52 33.36
CA THR A 79 -15.40 8.87 32.20
C THR A 79 -14.35 8.13 31.40
N LEU A 80 -13.19 8.75 31.17
CA LEU A 80 -12.05 8.12 30.51
C LEU A 80 -11.57 6.90 31.30
N ALA A 81 -11.42 7.00 32.62
CA ALA A 81 -11.04 5.86 33.46
C ALA A 81 -12.04 4.69 33.37
N ARG A 82 -13.35 4.99 33.25
CA ARG A 82 -14.38 3.97 33.04
C ARG A 82 -14.29 3.35 31.64
N LEU A 83 -14.06 4.17 30.61
CA LEU A 83 -13.86 3.69 29.25
C LEU A 83 -12.57 2.87 29.12
N GLU A 84 -11.49 3.25 29.80
CA GLU A 84 -10.22 2.52 29.85
C GLU A 84 -10.34 1.15 30.54
N GLN A 85 -11.31 1.00 31.44
CA GLN A 85 -11.67 -0.30 32.04
C GLN A 85 -12.54 -1.15 31.10
N GLN A 86 -13.27 -0.51 30.18
CA GLN A 86 -14.13 -1.16 29.19
C GLN A 86 -13.44 -1.45 27.85
N LEU A 87 -12.27 -0.85 27.60
CA LEU A 87 -11.45 -1.06 26.41
C LEU A 87 -10.45 -2.20 26.69
N PRO A 88 -10.63 -3.41 26.14
CA PRO A 88 -9.65 -4.48 26.30
C PRO A 88 -8.31 -4.08 25.66
N ARG A 89 -7.24 -4.11 26.47
CA ARG A 89 -5.88 -3.75 26.05
C ARG A 89 -5.10 -4.99 25.59
N GLN A 90 -4.30 -4.82 24.54
CA GLN A 90 -3.39 -5.79 23.89
C GLN A 90 -4.01 -7.05 23.25
N GLN A 91 -4.97 -7.72 23.90
CA GLN A 91 -5.61 -8.96 23.39
C GLN A 91 -6.41 -8.73 22.10
N GLU A 92 -7.02 -7.57 22.02
CA GLU A 92 -7.73 -7.04 20.88
C GLU A 92 -6.98 -7.08 19.53
N MET A 93 -5.65 -6.96 19.56
CA MET A 93 -4.83 -7.03 18.33
C MET A 93 -4.64 -8.48 17.88
N ALA A 94 -4.39 -9.40 18.81
CA ALA A 94 -4.26 -10.82 18.48
C ALA A 94 -5.56 -11.34 17.85
N ASP A 95 -6.70 -10.89 18.37
CA ASP A 95 -8.03 -11.23 17.84
C ASP A 95 -8.24 -10.65 16.43
N LEU A 96 -7.74 -9.44 16.15
CA LEU A 96 -7.79 -8.86 14.80
C LEU A 96 -6.93 -9.66 13.81
N LEU A 97 -5.68 -9.95 14.16
CA LEU A 97 -4.78 -10.71 13.28
C LEU A 97 -5.37 -12.11 13.01
N SER A 98 -5.95 -12.74 14.04
CA SER A 98 -6.67 -14.00 13.91
C SER A 98 -7.91 -13.88 13.01
N SER A 99 -8.73 -12.85 13.19
CA SER A 99 -9.94 -12.61 12.39
C SER A 99 -9.61 -12.35 10.92
N ILE A 100 -8.55 -11.59 10.63
CA ILE A 100 -8.06 -11.36 9.26
C ILE A 100 -7.62 -12.69 8.62
N ASN A 101 -6.85 -13.49 9.36
CA ASN A 101 -6.40 -14.79 8.87
C ASN A 101 -7.58 -15.75 8.63
N GLN A 102 -8.54 -15.81 9.56
CA GLN A 102 -9.73 -16.65 9.43
C GLN A 102 -10.62 -16.20 8.25
N ALA A 103 -10.79 -14.89 8.04
CA ALA A 103 -11.52 -14.36 6.90
C ALA A 103 -10.86 -14.76 5.56
N GLY A 104 -9.53 -14.73 5.48
CA GLY A 104 -8.81 -15.18 4.27
C GLY A 104 -8.93 -16.70 4.06
N LEU A 105 -8.73 -17.50 5.12
CA LEU A 105 -8.84 -18.96 5.05
C LEU A 105 -10.26 -19.42 4.68
N ALA A 106 -11.31 -18.76 5.18
CA ALA A 106 -12.70 -19.06 4.85
C ALA A 106 -13.02 -18.87 3.36
N ARG A 107 -12.27 -18.01 2.67
CA ARG A 107 -12.37 -17.77 1.22
C ARG A 107 -11.39 -18.64 0.40
N GLY A 108 -10.64 -19.54 1.04
CA GLY A 108 -9.63 -20.40 0.38
C GLY A 108 -8.36 -19.65 -0.04
N LEU A 109 -8.11 -18.46 0.52
CA LEU A 109 -6.90 -17.70 0.26
C LEU A 109 -5.74 -18.26 1.11
N HIS A 110 -4.55 -18.29 0.51
CA HIS A 110 -3.33 -18.73 1.19
C HIS A 110 -2.45 -17.51 1.48
N PHE A 111 -2.09 -17.29 2.74
CA PHE A 111 -1.17 -16.22 3.11
C PHE A 111 0.28 -16.66 2.89
N ALA A 112 0.98 -16.02 1.96
CA ALA A 112 2.41 -16.22 1.74
C ALA A 112 3.25 -15.38 2.71
N LEU A 113 2.79 -14.18 3.05
CA LEU A 113 3.45 -13.28 3.98
C LEU A 113 2.41 -12.58 4.84
N PHE A 114 2.66 -12.53 6.15
CA PHE A 114 1.87 -11.76 7.10
C PHE A 114 2.82 -11.20 8.16
N LYS A 115 3.18 -9.93 8.03
CA LYS A 115 4.18 -9.29 8.91
C LYS A 115 3.67 -7.94 9.43
N PRO A 116 3.38 -7.83 10.73
CA PRO A 116 3.14 -6.54 11.38
C PRO A 116 4.41 -5.67 11.37
N GLY A 117 4.28 -4.42 10.96
CA GLY A 117 5.34 -3.42 10.95
C GLY A 117 5.35 -2.55 12.21
N PRO A 118 6.30 -1.59 12.30
CA PRO A 118 6.35 -0.63 13.40
C PRO A 118 5.14 0.31 13.34
N ALA A 119 4.61 0.66 14.51
CA ALA A 119 3.49 1.57 14.62
C ALA A 119 3.88 2.97 14.12
N ILE A 120 3.06 3.55 13.24
CA ILE A 120 3.30 4.86 12.62
C ILE A 120 2.44 5.90 13.36
N PRO A 121 3.04 6.85 14.10
CA PRO A 121 2.29 7.94 14.73
C PRO A 121 1.66 8.82 13.65
N ALA A 122 0.36 9.09 13.74
CA ALA A 122 -0.31 9.96 12.79
C ALA A 122 0.22 11.40 12.92
N THR A 123 0.58 12.01 11.79
CA THR A 123 0.97 13.42 11.72
C THR A 123 -0.26 14.27 11.40
N LEU A 124 -0.62 15.17 12.33
CA LEU A 124 -1.76 16.12 12.31
C LEU A 124 -3.16 15.52 12.55
N PRO A 125 -4.13 16.34 13.01
CA PRO A 125 -4.66 16.44 14.38
C PRO A 125 -5.39 15.19 14.90
N SER A 126 -4.86 14.00 14.63
CA SER A 126 -5.53 12.72 14.87
C SER A 126 -4.87 11.97 16.02
N HIS A 127 -5.60 11.75 17.12
CA HIS A 127 -5.15 11.05 18.34
C HIS A 127 -5.06 9.52 18.15
N TYR A 128 -4.56 9.06 17.00
CA TYR A 128 -4.54 7.65 16.62
C TYR A 128 -3.16 7.23 16.11
N VAL A 129 -2.89 5.92 16.15
CA VAL A 129 -1.68 5.30 15.62
C VAL A 129 -2.11 4.22 14.62
N ALA A 130 -1.47 4.23 13.46
CA ALA A 130 -1.68 3.20 12.43
C ALA A 130 -0.65 2.09 12.61
N LEU A 131 -1.11 0.84 12.61
CA LEU A 131 -0.26 -0.35 12.56
C LEU A 131 -0.30 -0.91 11.13
N PRO A 132 0.79 -0.75 10.36
CA PRO A 132 0.88 -1.35 9.04
C PRO A 132 1.11 -2.87 9.16
N ILE A 133 0.37 -3.65 8.39
CA ILE A 133 0.49 -5.10 8.31
C ILE A 133 0.70 -5.43 6.85
N ALA A 134 1.93 -5.81 6.50
CA ALA A 134 2.24 -6.27 5.16
C ALA A 134 1.64 -7.67 4.97
N VAL A 135 0.82 -7.82 3.94
CA VAL A 135 0.16 -9.09 3.60
C VAL A 135 0.43 -9.45 2.14
N GLN A 136 0.75 -10.72 1.92
CA GLN A 136 0.81 -11.32 0.60
C GLN A 136 -0.12 -12.53 0.58
N LEU A 137 -1.08 -12.50 -0.33
CA LEU A 137 -2.17 -13.47 -0.44
C LEU A 137 -2.11 -14.15 -1.81
N ARG A 138 -2.41 -15.44 -1.87
CA ARG A 138 -2.56 -16.20 -3.11
C ARG A 138 -3.95 -16.81 -3.21
N GLY A 139 -4.61 -16.63 -4.35
CA GLY A 139 -5.93 -17.21 -4.60
C GLY A 139 -6.58 -16.71 -5.89
N GLY A 140 -7.87 -17.02 -6.07
CA GLY A 140 -8.66 -16.53 -7.20
C GLY A 140 -9.11 -15.08 -7.03
N TYR A 141 -9.48 -14.42 -8.14
CA TYR A 141 -9.91 -13.02 -8.13
C TYR A 141 -11.12 -12.77 -7.22
N HIS A 142 -12.17 -13.58 -7.38
CA HIS A 142 -13.40 -13.40 -6.60
C HIS A 142 -13.21 -13.69 -5.12
N ALA A 143 -12.31 -14.62 -4.77
CA ALA A 143 -11.96 -14.90 -3.38
C ALA A 143 -11.28 -13.70 -2.72
N ILE A 144 -10.39 -13.01 -3.44
CA ILE A 144 -9.74 -11.78 -2.98
C ILE A 144 -10.75 -10.64 -2.83
N GLY A 145 -11.67 -10.47 -3.79
CA GLY A 145 -12.73 -9.47 -3.72
C GLY A 145 -13.65 -9.69 -2.52
N ALA A 146 -14.07 -10.94 -2.31
CA ALA A 146 -14.93 -11.32 -1.18
C ALA A 146 -14.22 -11.17 0.18
N PHE A 147 -12.93 -11.50 0.26
CA PHE A 147 -12.10 -11.23 1.45
C PHE A 147 -12.04 -9.74 1.77
N THR A 148 -11.90 -8.88 0.75
CA THR A 148 -11.89 -7.42 0.95
C THR A 148 -13.22 -6.91 1.52
N ALA A 149 -14.35 -7.48 1.10
CA ALA A 149 -15.66 -7.18 1.68
C ALA A 149 -15.79 -7.68 3.13
N ASP A 150 -15.22 -8.85 3.46
CA ASP A 150 -15.19 -9.36 4.83
C ASP A 150 -14.32 -8.50 5.75
N LEU A 151 -13.19 -7.97 5.25
CA LEU A 151 -12.36 -7.01 5.98
C LEU A 151 -13.15 -5.75 6.36
N ALA A 152 -14.01 -5.25 5.46
CA ALA A 152 -14.85 -4.09 5.72
C ALA A 152 -15.95 -4.35 6.78
N ARG A 153 -16.28 -5.63 7.03
CA ARG A 153 -17.23 -6.05 8.07
C ARG A 153 -16.60 -6.28 9.44
N LEU A 154 -15.28 -6.27 9.54
CA LEU A 154 -14.62 -6.47 10.82
C LEU A 154 -15.01 -5.36 11.81
N PRO A 155 -15.12 -5.66 13.12
CA PRO A 155 -15.50 -4.68 14.15
C PRO A 155 -14.41 -3.62 14.42
N ARG A 156 -13.42 -3.48 13.52
CA ARG A 156 -12.29 -2.54 13.63
C ARG A 156 -12.07 -1.80 12.32
N ILE A 157 -11.50 -0.61 12.44
CA ILE A 157 -11.10 0.20 11.29
C ILE A 157 -9.80 -0.38 10.72
N VAL A 158 -9.93 -1.05 9.57
CA VAL A 158 -8.81 -1.53 8.75
C VAL A 158 -8.94 -0.92 7.36
N THR A 159 -7.89 -0.26 6.90
CA THR A 159 -7.82 0.27 5.53
C THR A 159 -6.78 -0.49 4.72
N VAL A 160 -7.02 -0.61 3.42
CA VAL A 160 -6.08 -1.26 2.49
C VAL A 160 -5.28 -0.17 1.78
N HIS A 161 -3.96 -0.27 1.84
CA HIS A 161 -3.01 0.61 1.18
C HIS A 161 -2.13 -0.20 0.22
N GLU A 162 -1.60 0.47 -0.81
CA GLU A 162 -0.59 -0.07 -1.72
C GLU A 162 -0.92 -1.45 -2.30
N LEU A 163 -2.09 -1.55 -2.95
CA LEU A 163 -2.56 -2.79 -3.54
C LEU A 163 -1.87 -3.06 -4.89
N ALA A 164 -1.23 -4.22 -5.01
CA ALA A 164 -0.68 -4.75 -6.26
C ALA A 164 -1.19 -6.18 -6.51
N LEU A 165 -1.69 -6.44 -7.72
CA LEU A 165 -2.21 -7.74 -8.12
C LEU A 165 -1.38 -8.28 -9.29
N VAL A 166 -0.84 -9.49 -9.13
CA VAL A 166 -0.02 -10.16 -10.15
C VAL A 166 -0.64 -11.50 -10.50
N ALA A 167 -0.92 -11.72 -11.78
CA ALA A 167 -1.42 -12.99 -12.29
C ALA A 167 -0.27 -13.98 -12.53
N GLY A 168 -0.34 -15.15 -11.90
CA GLY A 168 0.57 -16.26 -12.17
C GLY A 168 0.17 -17.04 -13.43
N ASN A 169 1.11 -17.79 -13.99
CA ASN A 169 0.89 -18.64 -15.17
C ASN A 169 -0.14 -19.75 -14.91
N ASP A 170 -0.33 -20.12 -13.64
CA ASP A 170 -1.23 -21.18 -13.21
C ASP A 170 -2.68 -20.68 -13.00
N GLY A 171 -2.97 -19.42 -13.34
CA GLY A 171 -4.28 -18.79 -13.14
C GLY A 171 -4.56 -18.34 -11.70
N VAL A 172 -3.60 -18.53 -10.78
CA VAL A 172 -3.69 -18.03 -9.39
C VAL A 172 -3.11 -16.62 -9.31
N LEU A 173 -3.84 -15.72 -8.64
CA LEU A 173 -3.41 -14.35 -8.41
C LEU A 173 -2.61 -14.25 -7.10
N THR A 174 -1.56 -13.44 -7.12
CA THR A 174 -0.85 -12.99 -5.92
C THR A 174 -1.23 -11.53 -5.66
N LEU A 175 -1.82 -11.25 -4.51
CA LEU A 175 -2.13 -9.92 -4.00
C LEU A 175 -1.07 -9.51 -2.99
N ASP A 176 -0.37 -8.42 -3.25
CA ASP A 176 0.49 -7.71 -2.30
C ASP A 176 -0.25 -6.46 -1.82
N ALA A 177 -0.41 -6.30 -0.51
CA ALA A 177 -1.07 -5.13 0.08
C ALA A 177 -0.54 -4.81 1.48
N VAL A 178 -0.73 -3.57 1.91
CA VAL A 178 -0.43 -3.12 3.28
C VAL A 178 -1.74 -2.73 3.97
N LEU A 179 -2.13 -3.49 5.00
CA LEU A 179 -3.31 -3.17 5.80
C LEU A 179 -2.93 -2.20 6.92
N HIS A 180 -3.64 -1.09 7.08
CA HIS A 180 -3.48 -0.20 8.23
C HIS A 180 -4.61 -0.42 9.22
N ALA A 181 -4.25 -0.89 10.42
CA ALA A 181 -5.17 -1.01 11.54
C ALA A 181 -4.97 0.17 12.50
N TYR A 182 -6.05 0.85 12.88
CA TYR A 182 -5.98 2.03 13.74
C TYR A 182 -6.26 1.70 15.21
N ARG A 183 -5.48 2.29 16.11
CA ARG A 183 -5.67 2.19 17.57
C ARG A 183 -5.34 3.50 18.28
N LEU A 184 -5.67 3.57 19.57
CA LEU A 184 -5.21 4.66 20.43
C LEU A 184 -3.69 4.51 20.72
N PRO A 185 -2.95 5.63 20.76
CA PRO A 185 -1.54 5.66 21.14
C PRO A 185 -1.36 5.28 22.62
N ASP A 186 -0.25 4.63 22.93
CA ASP A 186 0.16 4.35 24.32
C ASP A 186 0.89 5.54 24.96
N ALA A 187 1.02 5.56 26.29
CA ALA A 187 1.63 6.67 27.02
C ALA A 187 3.03 7.09 26.51
N THR A 188 3.83 6.14 26.03
CA THR A 188 5.15 6.37 25.42
C THR A 188 5.05 7.04 24.05
N GLU A 189 4.08 6.62 23.23
CA GLU A 189 3.81 7.16 21.90
C GLU A 189 3.13 8.54 21.98
N LEU A 190 2.26 8.77 22.96
CA LEU A 190 1.74 10.10 23.30
C LEU A 190 2.88 11.05 23.67
N ALA A 191 3.84 10.61 24.47
CA ALA A 191 5.00 11.43 24.84
C ALA A 191 5.91 11.73 23.63
N ALA A 192 6.02 10.80 22.68
CA ALA A 192 6.71 11.02 21.40
C ALA A 192 5.95 12.01 20.50
N GLN A 193 4.62 11.92 20.42
CA GLN A 193 3.76 12.85 19.68
C GLN A 193 3.75 14.26 20.29
N ALA A 194 3.78 14.38 21.62
CA ALA A 194 3.84 15.68 22.30
C ALA A 194 5.12 16.47 21.98
N LYS A 195 6.21 15.78 21.62
CA LYS A 195 7.47 16.41 21.16
C LYS A 195 7.36 16.93 19.73
N LEU A 196 6.46 16.38 18.91
CA LEU A 196 6.20 16.78 17.54
C LEU A 196 5.19 17.95 17.50
N LEU A 197 5.55 19.12 18.08
CA LEU A 197 4.88 20.44 18.04
C LEU A 197 3.34 20.52 18.22
N PRO A 198 2.82 21.40 19.10
CA PRO A 198 1.38 21.54 19.33
C PRO A 198 0.70 22.27 18.15
N VAL A 199 0.08 21.53 17.24
CA VAL A 199 -0.93 22.10 16.34
C VAL A 199 -2.16 22.44 17.18
N LYS A 200 -2.66 23.68 17.09
CA LYS A 200 -3.97 24.07 17.66
C LYS A 200 -5.05 23.19 17.03
N THR A 201 -5.47 22.15 17.75
CA THR A 201 -6.58 21.29 17.38
C THR A 201 -7.87 22.11 17.37
N GLN A 202 -8.32 22.55 16.19
CA GLN A 202 -9.72 22.89 16.03
C GLN A 202 -10.49 21.57 16.04
N SER A 203 -11.23 21.32 17.12
CA SER A 203 -12.16 20.21 17.21
C SER A 203 -13.31 20.47 16.24
N MET A 204 -13.15 20.11 14.97
CA MET A 204 -14.32 19.98 14.09
C MET A 204 -15.12 18.76 14.54
N PRO A 205 -16.43 18.87 14.77
CA PRO A 205 -17.27 17.70 14.93
C PRO A 205 -17.24 16.93 13.60
N VAL A 206 -16.51 15.83 13.57
CA VAL A 206 -16.57 14.89 12.45
C VAL A 206 -17.87 14.12 12.62
N PRO A 207 -18.86 14.24 11.72
CA PRO A 207 -20.02 13.37 11.77
C PRO A 207 -19.51 11.93 11.68
N HIS A 208 -19.83 11.10 12.68
CA HIS A 208 -19.64 9.66 12.61
C HIS A 208 -20.64 9.10 11.60
N VAL A 209 -20.34 9.25 10.32
CA VAL A 209 -21.06 8.54 9.26
C VAL A 209 -20.48 7.14 9.25
N VAL A 210 -21.18 6.19 9.87
CA VAL A 210 -20.88 4.77 9.72
C VAL A 210 -21.20 4.41 8.28
N ALA A 211 -20.17 4.29 7.45
CA ALA A 211 -20.35 3.75 6.10
C ALA A 211 -20.84 2.30 6.22
N PRO A 212 -21.93 1.90 5.54
CA PRO A 212 -22.35 0.51 5.52
C PRO A 212 -21.24 -0.34 4.89
N ALA A 213 -20.99 -1.53 5.45
CA ALA A 213 -20.10 -2.49 4.82
C ALA A 213 -20.68 -2.87 3.45
N LEU A 214 -19.84 -2.81 2.41
CA LEU A 214 -20.20 -3.18 1.05
C LEU A 214 -20.10 -4.70 0.88
N ASP A 215 -21.15 -5.30 0.34
CA ASP A 215 -21.14 -6.70 -0.08
C ASP A 215 -20.36 -6.88 -1.40
N TYR A 216 -19.86 -8.09 -1.61
CA TYR A 216 -19.18 -8.45 -2.86
C TYR A 216 -20.18 -9.03 -3.85
N ASP A 217 -20.75 -8.18 -4.70
CA ASP A 217 -21.82 -8.55 -5.64
C ASP A 217 -21.32 -9.12 -6.98
N ALA A 218 -20.00 -9.13 -7.20
CA ALA A 218 -19.37 -9.55 -8.46
C ALA A 218 -18.98 -11.04 -8.49
N ALA A 219 -19.50 -11.87 -7.57
CA ALA A 219 -19.14 -13.27 -7.45
C ALA A 219 -19.58 -14.13 -8.64
N ASP A 220 -20.68 -13.75 -9.30
CA ASP A 220 -21.23 -14.49 -10.45
C ASP A 220 -20.65 -14.05 -11.79
N LEU A 221 -19.82 -13.00 -11.80
CA LEU A 221 -19.17 -12.52 -13.01
C LEU A 221 -17.96 -13.40 -13.36
N PRO A 222 -17.59 -13.55 -14.65
CA PRO A 222 -16.38 -14.27 -15.04
C PRO A 222 -15.11 -13.63 -14.46
N ASP A 223 -14.12 -14.46 -14.10
CA ASP A 223 -12.80 -13.99 -13.65
C ASP A 223 -12.09 -13.23 -14.80
N PRO A 224 -11.80 -11.93 -14.63
CA PRO A 224 -11.20 -11.11 -15.68
C PRO A 224 -9.76 -11.51 -16.03
N PHE A 225 -9.06 -12.25 -15.17
CA PHE A 225 -7.67 -12.67 -15.38
C PHE A 225 -7.55 -14.05 -16.00
N GLY A 226 -8.57 -14.91 -15.87
CA GLY A 226 -8.55 -16.27 -16.42
C GLY A 226 -8.43 -16.30 -17.95
N ALA A 227 -9.24 -15.50 -18.64
CA ALA A 227 -9.22 -15.42 -20.11
C ALA A 227 -7.93 -14.80 -20.64
N ALA A 228 -7.39 -13.78 -19.96
CA ALA A 228 -6.16 -13.12 -20.34
C ALA A 228 -4.94 -14.07 -20.22
N VAL A 229 -4.85 -14.82 -19.13
CA VAL A 229 -3.76 -15.80 -18.92
C VAL A 229 -3.82 -16.90 -19.98
N GLN A 230 -5.02 -17.41 -20.31
CA GLN A 230 -5.18 -18.41 -21.38
C GLN A 230 -4.84 -17.85 -22.76
N ALA A 231 -5.20 -16.60 -23.06
CA ALA A 231 -4.86 -15.96 -24.34
C ALA A 231 -3.35 -15.73 -24.49
N VAL A 232 -2.66 -15.31 -23.42
CA VAL A 232 -1.21 -15.15 -23.40
C VAL A 232 -0.52 -16.52 -23.54
N ALA A 233 -0.98 -17.54 -22.81
CA ALA A 233 -0.45 -18.90 -22.92
C ALA A 233 -0.69 -19.52 -24.31
N ALA A 234 -1.84 -19.27 -24.93
CA ALA A 234 -2.15 -19.71 -26.28
C ALA A 234 -1.24 -19.02 -27.30
N THR A 235 -0.98 -17.72 -27.16
CA THR A 235 -0.08 -16.97 -28.05
C THR A 235 1.38 -17.44 -27.91
N GLN A 236 1.83 -17.73 -26.69
CA GLN A 236 3.19 -18.22 -26.44
C GLN A 236 3.44 -19.62 -27.00
N ASN A 237 2.42 -20.47 -27.06
CA ASN A 237 2.52 -21.84 -27.55
C ASN A 237 2.01 -22.03 -29.00
N ALA A 238 1.53 -20.96 -29.64
CA ALA A 238 1.09 -20.98 -31.02
C ALA A 238 2.31 -21.09 -31.95
N VAL A 239 2.31 -22.11 -32.81
CA VAL A 239 3.39 -22.34 -33.78
C VAL A 239 2.82 -22.28 -35.20
N ALA A 240 3.65 -21.90 -36.17
CA ALA A 240 3.28 -21.95 -37.57
C ALA A 240 2.93 -23.38 -38.00
N ALA A 241 2.00 -23.52 -38.95
CA ALA A 241 1.59 -24.83 -39.47
C ALA A 241 2.81 -25.63 -39.99
N PRO A 242 2.92 -26.93 -39.68
CA PRO A 242 3.96 -27.78 -40.24
C PRO A 242 3.79 -27.89 -41.77
N ASP A 243 4.89 -28.11 -42.48
CA ASP A 243 4.87 -28.21 -43.95
C ASP A 243 4.21 -29.53 -44.39
N LEU A 244 2.92 -29.43 -44.76
CA LEU A 244 2.11 -30.57 -45.21
C LEU A 244 2.45 -31.05 -46.63
N LYS A 245 3.24 -30.29 -47.40
CA LYS A 245 3.58 -30.63 -48.79
C LYS A 245 4.85 -31.49 -48.90
N ARG A 246 5.54 -31.67 -47.78
CA ARG A 246 6.77 -32.46 -47.69
C ARG A 246 6.48 -33.97 -47.87
N PRO A 247 7.35 -34.72 -48.57
CA PRO A 247 7.27 -36.18 -48.57
C PRO A 247 7.51 -36.73 -47.15
N ARG A 248 6.64 -37.64 -46.70
CA ARG A 248 6.71 -38.24 -45.35
C ARG A 248 7.87 -39.23 -45.24
N GLU A 249 8.54 -39.24 -44.09
CA GLU A 249 9.57 -40.21 -43.73
C GLU A 249 8.97 -41.54 -43.24
N ALA A 250 9.78 -42.60 -43.25
CA ALA A 250 9.36 -43.96 -42.90
C ALA A 250 8.81 -44.10 -41.46
N LEU A 251 9.28 -43.24 -40.54
CA LEU A 251 8.87 -43.26 -39.13
C LEU A 251 7.69 -42.34 -38.83
N GLU A 252 7.17 -41.62 -39.81
CA GLU A 252 5.97 -40.78 -39.64
C GLU A 252 4.66 -41.58 -39.71
N SER A 253 4.70 -42.84 -40.14
CA SER A 253 3.52 -43.73 -40.17
C SER A 253 3.29 -44.49 -38.86
N VAL A 254 4.21 -44.39 -37.90
CA VAL A 254 4.14 -45.11 -36.63
C VAL A 254 3.90 -44.09 -35.52
N ALA A 255 3.04 -44.39 -34.55
CA ALA A 255 2.80 -43.50 -33.42
C ALA A 255 4.04 -43.43 -32.51
N LEU A 256 4.34 -42.26 -31.96
CA LEU A 256 5.50 -42.07 -31.06
C LEU A 256 5.41 -42.94 -29.80
N SER A 257 4.20 -43.28 -29.35
CA SER A 257 3.95 -44.22 -28.25
C SER A 257 4.32 -45.67 -28.55
N GLU A 258 4.43 -46.03 -29.83
CA GLU A 258 4.81 -47.38 -30.29
C GLU A 258 6.30 -47.49 -30.61
N MET A 259 7.05 -46.39 -30.47
CA MET A 259 8.48 -46.35 -30.71
C MET A 259 9.22 -46.56 -29.39
N THR A 260 10.22 -47.44 -29.41
CA THR A 260 11.14 -47.61 -28.29
C THR A 260 12.57 -47.36 -28.75
N MET A 261 13.35 -46.63 -27.96
CA MET A 261 14.77 -46.43 -28.27
C MET A 261 15.56 -47.64 -27.79
N VAL A 262 16.22 -48.36 -28.71
CA VAL A 262 17.03 -49.54 -28.37
C VAL A 262 18.49 -49.18 -28.06
N GLY A 263 18.92 -47.98 -28.46
CA GLY A 263 20.25 -47.46 -28.14
C GLY A 263 20.66 -46.32 -29.07
N SER A 264 21.94 -45.97 -29.05
CA SER A 264 22.52 -44.98 -29.95
C SER A 264 23.77 -45.53 -30.63
N VAL A 265 24.00 -45.17 -31.89
CA VAL A 265 25.19 -45.53 -32.66
C VAL A 265 25.91 -44.27 -33.09
N ARG A 266 27.25 -44.25 -32.97
CA ARG A 266 28.08 -43.15 -33.43
C ARG A 266 28.83 -43.58 -34.69
N HIS A 267 28.53 -42.95 -35.80
CA HIS A 267 29.21 -43.19 -37.09
C HIS A 267 29.70 -41.85 -37.64
N GLU A 268 30.96 -41.77 -38.06
CA GLU A 268 31.58 -40.56 -38.63
C GLU A 268 31.40 -39.29 -37.76
N GLY A 269 31.48 -39.45 -36.43
CA GLY A 269 31.33 -38.34 -35.48
C GLY A 269 29.89 -37.83 -35.27
N ARG A 270 28.89 -38.40 -35.95
CA ARG A 270 27.47 -38.08 -35.75
C ARG A 270 26.80 -39.16 -34.88
N LEU A 271 26.13 -38.72 -33.82
CA LEU A 271 25.34 -39.58 -32.94
C LEU A 271 23.95 -39.78 -33.55
N SER A 272 23.57 -41.04 -33.76
CA SER A 272 22.26 -41.44 -34.28
C SER A 272 21.54 -42.31 -33.26
N ALA A 273 20.22 -42.17 -33.14
CA ALA A 273 19.39 -43.02 -32.30
C ALA A 273 18.93 -44.24 -33.09
N LEU A 274 18.84 -45.39 -32.42
CA LEU A 274 18.22 -46.60 -32.94
C LEU A 274 16.83 -46.71 -32.33
N LEU A 275 15.79 -46.56 -33.15
CA LEU A 275 14.40 -46.69 -32.73
C LEU A 275 13.80 -47.99 -33.28
N GLN A 276 13.19 -48.79 -32.42
CA GLN A 276 12.38 -49.92 -32.82
C GLN A 276 10.93 -49.46 -32.99
N ALA A 277 10.38 -49.70 -34.18
CA ALA A 277 9.04 -49.30 -34.58
C ALA A 277 8.46 -50.39 -35.50
N GLY A 278 7.26 -50.90 -35.19
CA GLY A 278 6.63 -51.97 -35.98
C GLY A 278 7.49 -53.25 -36.12
N GLY A 279 8.28 -53.57 -35.10
CA GLY A 279 9.16 -54.74 -35.09
C GLY A 279 10.47 -54.60 -35.90
N ARG A 280 10.74 -53.43 -36.50
CA ARG A 280 11.99 -53.13 -37.23
C ARG A 280 12.77 -52.02 -36.56
N VAL A 281 14.10 -52.08 -36.62
CA VAL A 281 14.99 -51.03 -36.10
C VAL A 281 15.32 -50.03 -37.22
N HIS A 282 15.16 -48.75 -36.91
CA HIS A 282 15.43 -47.63 -37.80
C HIS A 282 16.47 -46.70 -37.17
N VAL A 283 17.37 -46.17 -38.00
CA VAL A 283 18.38 -45.20 -37.59
C VAL A 283 17.83 -43.80 -37.78
N VAL A 284 17.87 -42.99 -36.71
CA VAL A 284 17.31 -41.64 -36.68
C VAL A 284 18.40 -40.64 -36.32
N VAL A 285 18.33 -39.46 -36.93
CA VAL A 285 19.26 -38.34 -36.70
C VAL A 285 18.49 -37.10 -36.28
N VAL A 286 19.19 -36.16 -35.65
CA VAL A 286 18.62 -34.85 -35.29
C VAL A 286 18.09 -34.17 -36.56
N GLY A 287 16.86 -33.66 -36.51
CA GLY A 287 16.18 -33.04 -37.64
C GLY A 287 15.29 -33.96 -38.48
N GLN A 288 15.28 -35.27 -38.23
CA GLN A 288 14.28 -36.17 -38.85
C GLN A 288 12.92 -36.05 -38.16
N HIS A 289 11.87 -36.47 -38.88
CA HIS A 289 10.49 -36.42 -38.42
C HIS A 289 10.00 -37.82 -38.01
N LEU A 290 9.20 -37.84 -36.96
CA LEU A 290 8.71 -39.03 -36.30
C LEU A 290 7.23 -38.82 -35.98
N GLY A 291 6.47 -39.91 -35.94
CA GLY A 291 5.09 -39.83 -35.47
C GLY A 291 4.12 -39.25 -36.49
N HIS A 292 2.84 -39.39 -36.16
CA HIS A 292 1.74 -38.80 -36.94
C HIS A 292 1.67 -37.27 -36.76
N ASP A 293 2.09 -36.76 -35.60
CA ASP A 293 1.97 -35.36 -35.19
C ASP A 293 3.24 -34.52 -35.52
N HIS A 294 3.89 -34.84 -36.64
CA HIS A 294 5.07 -34.12 -37.16
C HIS A 294 6.20 -33.90 -36.13
N GLY A 295 6.53 -34.94 -35.35
CA GLY A 295 7.55 -34.89 -34.31
C GLY A 295 8.96 -34.70 -34.86
N LEU A 296 9.56 -33.52 -34.70
CA LEU A 296 10.93 -33.24 -35.09
C LEU A 296 11.91 -33.65 -33.98
N VAL A 297 12.93 -34.42 -34.32
CA VAL A 297 14.01 -34.74 -33.38
C VAL A 297 14.86 -33.50 -33.11
N THR A 298 14.88 -33.03 -31.87
CA THR A 298 15.65 -31.83 -31.47
C THR A 298 17.01 -32.20 -30.90
N GLU A 299 17.12 -33.35 -30.24
CA GLU A 299 18.34 -33.77 -29.55
C GLU A 299 18.42 -35.29 -29.46
N ILE A 300 19.62 -35.83 -29.61
CA ILE A 300 19.93 -37.25 -29.41
C ILE A 300 21.05 -37.36 -28.40
N SER A 301 20.85 -38.21 -27.39
CA SER A 301 21.85 -38.54 -26.37
C SER A 301 21.97 -40.06 -26.21
N GLU A 302 22.93 -40.52 -25.41
CA GLU A 302 23.07 -41.94 -25.07
C GLU A 302 21.94 -42.45 -24.15
N GLN A 303 21.25 -41.54 -23.45
CA GLN A 303 20.18 -41.87 -22.50
C GLN A 303 18.79 -41.82 -23.12
N GLY A 304 18.64 -41.11 -24.23
CA GLY A 304 17.35 -40.89 -24.86
C GLY A 304 17.39 -39.90 -26.02
N LEU A 305 16.27 -39.79 -26.70
CA LEU A 305 16.02 -38.85 -27.79
C LEU A 305 14.95 -37.86 -27.34
N ARG A 306 15.15 -36.56 -27.60
CA ARG A 306 14.13 -35.52 -27.42
C ARG A 306 13.55 -35.08 -28.74
N TYR A 307 12.26 -34.81 -28.72
CA TYR A 307 11.49 -34.41 -29.89
C TYR A 307 10.50 -33.29 -29.58
N ARG A 308 10.02 -32.67 -30.66
CA ARG A 308 9.04 -31.58 -30.67
C ARG A 308 7.94 -31.91 -31.68
N GLU A 309 6.74 -32.18 -31.20
CA GLU A 309 5.54 -32.44 -31.99
C GLU A 309 4.74 -31.15 -32.21
N VAL A 310 3.96 -31.13 -33.29
CA VAL A 310 3.00 -30.06 -33.57
C VAL A 310 1.60 -30.69 -33.68
N LEU A 311 0.76 -30.37 -32.71
CA LEU A 311 -0.61 -30.87 -32.60
C LEU A 311 -1.58 -29.85 -33.18
N GLN A 312 -2.56 -30.32 -33.95
CA GLN A 312 -3.66 -29.47 -34.41
C GLN A 312 -4.81 -29.53 -33.40
N GLU A 313 -5.23 -28.38 -32.88
CA GLU A 313 -6.39 -28.27 -32.01
C GLU A 313 -7.71 -28.25 -32.81
N ALA A 314 -8.83 -28.48 -32.11
CA ALA A 314 -10.17 -28.47 -32.71
C ALA A 314 -10.55 -27.14 -33.38
N ASN A 315 -9.92 -26.04 -32.96
CA ASN A 315 -10.09 -24.71 -33.55
C ASN A 315 -9.18 -24.47 -34.79
N GLY A 316 -8.40 -25.46 -35.21
CA GLY A 316 -7.45 -25.39 -36.33
C GLY A 316 -6.10 -24.75 -36.00
N ALA A 317 -5.88 -24.30 -34.75
CA ALA A 317 -4.60 -23.77 -34.30
C ALA A 317 -3.56 -24.89 -34.10
N TRP A 318 -2.28 -24.58 -34.34
CA TRP A 318 -1.18 -25.50 -34.14
C TRP A 318 -0.47 -25.19 -32.83
N ARG A 319 -0.30 -26.22 -31.99
CA ARG A 319 0.38 -26.13 -30.69
C ARG A 319 1.59 -27.06 -30.66
N GLU A 320 2.69 -26.56 -30.12
CA GLU A 320 3.88 -27.38 -29.92
C GLU A 320 3.82 -28.18 -28.62
N ARG A 321 4.23 -29.45 -28.68
CA ARG A 321 4.48 -30.29 -27.50
C ARG A 321 5.89 -30.87 -27.57
N ARG A 322 6.65 -30.76 -26.47
CA ARG A 322 7.98 -31.38 -26.35
C ARG A 322 7.89 -32.68 -25.56
N GLY A 323 8.62 -33.70 -26.00
CA GLY A 323 8.65 -35.02 -25.38
C GLY A 323 10.01 -35.68 -25.51
N GLY A 324 10.14 -36.88 -24.92
CA GLY A 324 11.36 -37.67 -25.00
C GLY A 324 11.06 -39.17 -25.02
N ILE A 325 11.93 -39.93 -25.68
CA ILE A 325 11.95 -41.40 -25.67
C ILE A 325 13.25 -41.81 -24.98
N GLU A 326 13.14 -42.50 -23.86
CA GLU A 326 14.30 -43.02 -23.13
C GLU A 326 14.75 -44.37 -23.70
N VAL A 327 16.03 -44.70 -23.51
CA VAL A 327 16.58 -46.00 -23.93
C VAL A 327 15.94 -47.12 -23.10
N GLN A 328 15.35 -48.09 -23.78
CA GLN A 328 14.84 -49.29 -23.15
C GLN A 328 16.01 -50.18 -22.73
N ALA A 329 16.26 -50.28 -21.43
CA ALA A 329 17.29 -51.15 -20.86
C ALA A 329 16.97 -52.64 -21.13
N GLY A 330 17.38 -53.13 -22.30
CA GLY A 330 17.06 -54.45 -22.81
C GLY A 330 18.07 -55.53 -22.42
N LYS A 331 17.69 -56.36 -21.46
CA LYS A 331 18.03 -57.78 -21.25
C LYS A 331 18.99 -58.38 -22.30
N VAL A 332 20.22 -58.67 -21.88
CA VAL A 332 21.29 -59.33 -22.66
C VAL A 332 20.76 -60.61 -23.32
N ILE A 333 20.63 -60.58 -24.65
CA ILE A 333 20.37 -61.78 -25.44
C ILE A 333 21.72 -62.49 -25.60
N LYS A 334 21.87 -63.61 -24.89
CA LYS A 334 23.04 -64.50 -24.96
C LYS A 334 23.08 -65.12 -26.37
N PRO A 335 24.16 -64.98 -27.16
CA PRO A 335 24.25 -65.64 -28.44
C PRO A 335 24.39 -67.15 -28.23
N ILE A 336 23.45 -67.92 -28.77
CA ILE A 336 23.58 -69.38 -28.92
C ILE A 336 24.41 -69.58 -30.18
N ILE A 337 25.72 -69.77 -30.01
CA ILE A 337 26.54 -70.40 -31.03
C ILE A 337 26.39 -71.91 -30.81
N ALA A 338 25.76 -72.59 -31.77
CA ALA A 338 25.73 -74.04 -31.83
C ALA A 338 27.13 -74.53 -32.23
N GLU A 339 27.82 -75.13 -31.29
CA GLU A 339 29.08 -75.84 -31.50
C GLU A 339 28.75 -77.24 -32.05
N ALA A 340 29.03 -77.45 -33.33
CA ALA A 340 29.02 -78.77 -33.94
C ALA A 340 30.44 -79.36 -33.84
N GLN A 341 30.61 -80.34 -32.96
CA GLN A 341 31.68 -81.36 -33.02
C GLN A 341 31.29 -82.44 -34.06
N PRO A 342 32.21 -83.21 -34.65
CA PRO A 342 33.36 -83.89 -34.02
C PRO A 342 34.74 -83.26 -34.21
#